data_AF-A0AAU6DJ81-F1
#
_entry.id   AF-A0AAU6DJ81-F1
#
_cell.length_a   1.000
_cell.length_b   1.000
_cell.length_c   1.000
_cell.angle_alpha   90.00
_cell.angle_beta   90.00
_cell.angle_gamma   90.00
#
_symmetry.space_group_name_H-M   'P 1'
#
loop_
_entity.id
_entity.type
_entity.pdbx_description
1 polymer ?
#
loop_
_entity_poly.entity_id
_entity_poly.type
_entity_poly.pdbx_seq_one_letter_code
_entity_poly.pdbx_strand_id
1 'polypeptide(L)'
;MPVRSAWLVNRTDAESGQSRSDTRLAPTGTMTPTSGLTSRGGIIPGSPDGKSLMSAFYVFSSTAGMTATVAPGRAVVQGTAAAGAYPVVLTDYTTVVFADGDANNPRVDLVVLRIYDAQYDNTGRTEAVLEIVQGSPAGTPQAPAAPDAALPLATVQIPAGASVGTGGIAWASAVANLRTSTVAAGGILPLYGNTAEGGAYPGQYRDISSQLQRWDGSQWVSYPSQTCGIAPAGQLATGGYVGQYRDNNGRLERWSGTAWTLAMPSPAFAYNNDGGNCKTTTWSEALTATTGPTVTATFTAPVSGKVLVTVGFQGQPSIDAGWGRMSANIRKDGVLVTGLGADETRSAIDTGRGGQSVSTVFPVTGLVAGAQYAAVSAYSSSATTNNHWFDNRFVRVDPML
;
A
#
# COMPACT_ATOMS: atom_id res chain seq x y z
N MET A 1 -9.27 44.49 -19.88
CA MET A 1 -8.50 43.78 -18.84
C MET A 1 -8.77 42.28 -18.99
N PRO A 2 -7.75 41.43 -19.24
CA PRO A 2 -7.90 39.99 -19.48
C PRO A 2 -8.03 39.15 -18.18
N VAL A 3 -7.69 39.73 -17.03
CA VAL A 3 -7.91 39.15 -15.70
C VAL A 3 -9.10 39.85 -15.05
N ARG A 4 -10.01 39.08 -14.44
CA ARG A 4 -11.21 39.61 -13.77
C ARG A 4 -11.42 38.91 -12.43
N SER A 5 -11.74 39.68 -11.39
CA SER A 5 -12.24 39.13 -10.13
C SER A 5 -13.75 38.92 -10.26
N ALA A 6 -14.28 37.82 -9.71
CA ALA A 6 -15.72 37.58 -9.65
C ALA A 6 -16.33 38.03 -8.30
N TRP A 7 -15.73 39.06 -7.69
CA TRP A 7 -16.18 39.67 -6.45
C TRP A 7 -17.38 40.62 -6.69
N LEU A 8 -18.18 40.84 -5.64
CA LEU A 8 -19.26 41.82 -5.61
C LEU A 8 -18.63 43.22 -5.43
N VAL A 9 -18.31 43.90 -6.53
CA VAL A 9 -18.00 45.34 -6.46
C VAL A 9 -19.31 46.09 -6.23
N ASN A 10 -19.30 47.11 -5.35
CA ASN A 10 -20.49 47.88 -5.02
C ASN A 10 -21.14 48.48 -6.28
N ARG A 11 -22.49 48.46 -6.30
CA ARG A 11 -23.35 48.81 -7.43
C ARG A 11 -23.20 50.27 -7.95
N THR A 12 -22.43 51.11 -7.27
CA THR A 12 -22.23 52.52 -7.61
C THR A 12 -21.20 52.76 -8.70
N ASP A 13 -20.39 51.76 -9.05
CA ASP A 13 -19.29 51.94 -9.99
C ASP A 13 -19.75 51.54 -11.40
N ALA A 14 -20.01 52.53 -12.24
CA ALA A 14 -20.63 52.39 -13.57
C ALA A 14 -19.77 51.60 -14.59
N GLU A 15 -18.52 51.25 -14.27
CA GLU A 15 -17.55 50.70 -15.23
C GLU A 15 -16.92 49.35 -14.80
N SER A 16 -17.23 48.81 -13.62
CA SER A 16 -16.51 47.64 -13.04
C SER A 16 -17.38 46.58 -12.35
N GLY A 17 -18.71 46.66 -12.45
CA GLY A 17 -19.63 45.71 -11.82
C GLY A 17 -19.57 44.29 -12.39
N GLN A 18 -19.80 43.28 -11.54
CA GLN A 18 -19.86 41.86 -11.92
C GLN A 18 -20.89 41.64 -13.04
N SER A 19 -20.42 41.23 -14.22
CA SER A 19 -21.34 40.86 -15.30
C SER A 19 -21.93 39.47 -15.04
N ARG A 20 -23.12 39.22 -15.60
CA ARG A 20 -23.73 37.87 -15.56
C ARG A 20 -22.82 36.79 -16.14
N SER A 21 -21.89 37.16 -17.04
CA SER A 21 -20.87 36.25 -17.57
C SER A 21 -19.80 35.93 -16.52
N ASP A 22 -19.35 36.91 -15.74
CA ASP A 22 -18.27 36.71 -14.77
C ASP A 22 -18.71 35.75 -13.65
N THR A 23 -19.94 35.87 -13.13
CA THR A 23 -20.50 34.91 -12.16
C THR A 23 -20.60 33.49 -12.72
N ARG A 24 -20.86 33.34 -14.03
CA ARG A 24 -20.98 32.03 -14.68
C ARG A 24 -19.64 31.35 -14.92
N LEU A 25 -18.59 32.15 -15.16
CA LEU A 25 -17.25 31.65 -15.47
C LEU A 25 -16.42 31.32 -14.22
N ALA A 26 -16.81 31.87 -13.07
CA ALA A 26 -16.11 31.72 -11.80
C ALA A 26 -17.00 30.97 -10.78
N PRO A 27 -16.92 29.62 -10.71
CA PRO A 27 -17.78 28.85 -9.83
C PRO A 27 -17.54 29.20 -8.35
N THR A 28 -18.59 29.60 -7.64
CA THR A 28 -18.63 29.72 -6.19
C THR A 28 -19.14 28.41 -5.59
N GLY A 29 -18.24 27.53 -5.17
CA GLY A 29 -18.57 26.28 -4.48
C GLY A 29 -18.11 26.28 -3.03
N THR A 30 -18.52 25.29 -2.24
CA THR A 30 -17.94 25.01 -0.92
C THR A 30 -16.50 24.56 -1.12
N MET A 31 -15.54 25.48 -1.09
CA MET A 31 -14.12 25.17 -1.23
C MET A 31 -13.64 24.34 -0.02
N THR A 32 -12.56 23.58 -0.18
CA THR A 32 -11.96 22.84 0.93
C THR A 32 -11.58 23.83 2.05
N PRO A 33 -12.14 23.71 3.27
CA PRO A 33 -11.85 24.66 4.35
C PRO A 33 -10.41 24.51 4.83
N THR A 34 -9.79 25.57 5.33
CA THR A 34 -8.51 25.51 6.05
C THR A 34 -8.63 26.02 7.48
N SER A 35 -9.74 26.73 7.78
CA SER A 35 -10.18 27.11 9.11
C SER A 35 -11.70 27.33 9.10
N GLY A 36 -12.26 27.90 10.17
CA GLY A 36 -13.69 28.26 10.20
C GLY A 36 -14.10 29.33 9.18
N LEU A 37 -13.17 30.20 8.74
CA LEU A 37 -13.45 31.33 7.84
C LEU A 37 -12.56 31.35 6.58
N THR A 38 -11.66 30.38 6.41
CA THR A 38 -10.71 30.35 5.29
C THR A 38 -10.86 29.08 4.47
N SER A 39 -10.58 29.20 3.19
CA SER A 39 -10.55 28.11 2.21
C SER A 39 -9.14 27.86 1.70
N ARG A 40 -8.91 26.67 1.15
CA ARG A 40 -7.71 26.33 0.40
C ARG A 40 -7.69 27.09 -0.92
N GLY A 41 -6.76 28.03 -1.03
CA GLY A 41 -6.40 28.65 -2.30
C GLY A 41 -5.74 27.64 -3.24
N GLY A 42 -5.84 27.87 -4.55
CA GLY A 42 -5.25 27.03 -5.57
C GLY A 42 -5.96 27.13 -6.90
N ILE A 43 -5.40 26.44 -7.89
CA ILE A 43 -5.93 26.36 -9.25
C ILE A 43 -6.94 25.22 -9.32
N ILE A 44 -8.03 25.44 -10.04
CA ILE A 44 -9.01 24.39 -10.31
C ILE A 44 -8.41 23.44 -11.35
N PRO A 45 -8.26 22.13 -11.03
CA PRO A 45 -7.60 21.17 -11.90
C PRO A 45 -8.36 20.94 -13.22
N GLY A 46 -7.64 20.49 -14.22
CA GLY A 46 -8.14 20.15 -15.55
C GLY A 46 -7.26 20.67 -16.69
N SER A 47 -7.46 20.08 -17.87
CA SER A 47 -6.96 20.56 -19.15
C SER A 47 -8.07 20.47 -20.20
N PRO A 48 -8.01 21.25 -21.30
CA PRO A 48 -9.03 21.21 -22.36
C PRO A 48 -9.28 19.82 -22.96
N ASP A 49 -8.25 18.96 -22.96
CA ASP A 49 -8.29 17.60 -23.52
C ASP A 49 -8.39 16.49 -22.46
N GLY A 50 -8.41 16.85 -21.17
CA GLY A 50 -8.42 15.91 -20.05
C GLY A 50 -7.14 15.07 -19.88
N LYS A 51 -6.05 15.36 -20.63
CA LYS A 51 -4.81 14.57 -20.57
C LYS A 51 -3.83 15.03 -19.50
N SER A 52 -3.95 16.27 -19.05
CA SER A 52 -3.08 16.84 -18.02
C SER A 52 -3.88 17.18 -16.78
N LEU A 53 -3.30 16.89 -15.61
CA LEU A 53 -3.89 17.24 -14.32
C LEU A 53 -4.19 18.74 -14.26
N MET A 54 -3.31 19.58 -14.81
CA MET A 54 -3.48 21.03 -14.81
C MET A 54 -2.74 21.71 -15.95
N SER A 55 -3.48 22.41 -16.82
CA SER A 55 -2.92 23.31 -17.85
C SER A 55 -3.01 24.79 -17.46
N ALA A 56 -3.91 25.14 -16.53
CA ALA A 56 -4.22 26.51 -16.14
C ALA A 56 -3.06 27.23 -15.46
N PHE A 57 -2.94 28.54 -15.73
CA PHE A 57 -1.91 29.45 -15.18
C PHE A 57 -0.46 28.98 -15.35
N TYR A 58 -0.20 28.14 -16.34
CA TYR A 58 1.17 27.74 -16.65
C TYR A 58 1.96 28.94 -17.15
N VAL A 59 3.12 29.20 -16.52
CA VAL A 59 4.06 30.27 -16.90
C VAL A 59 5.10 29.67 -17.82
N PHE A 60 5.20 30.16 -19.05
CA PHE A 60 6.14 29.65 -20.04
C PHE A 60 6.55 30.71 -21.05
N SER A 61 7.62 30.45 -21.80
CA SER A 61 7.94 31.17 -23.02
C SER A 61 8.60 30.21 -24.01
N SER A 62 8.32 30.39 -25.30
CA SER A 62 8.89 29.59 -26.39
C SER A 62 10.16 30.20 -26.99
N THR A 63 10.54 31.40 -26.56
CA THR A 63 11.71 32.13 -27.08
C THR A 63 12.49 32.78 -25.95
N ALA A 64 13.81 32.88 -26.12
CA ALA A 64 14.65 33.63 -25.20
C ALA A 64 14.24 35.12 -25.19
N GLY A 65 14.26 35.75 -24.01
CA GLY A 65 13.78 37.13 -23.84
C GLY A 65 13.32 37.43 -22.42
N MET A 66 12.81 38.64 -22.21
CA MET A 66 12.38 39.15 -20.89
C MET A 66 10.86 39.04 -20.68
N THR A 67 10.18 38.16 -21.41
CA THR A 67 8.73 38.00 -21.33
C THR A 67 8.32 36.54 -21.12
N ALA A 68 7.26 36.35 -20.33
CA ALA A 68 6.57 35.08 -20.19
C ALA A 68 5.12 35.23 -20.59
N THR A 69 4.52 34.13 -21.02
CA THR A 69 3.10 33.98 -21.24
C THR A 69 2.51 33.12 -20.13
N VAL A 70 1.37 33.55 -19.59
CA VAL A 70 0.58 32.81 -18.60
C VAL A 70 -0.66 32.24 -19.28
N ALA A 71 -0.85 30.93 -19.16
CA ALA A 71 -1.98 30.23 -19.78
C ALA A 71 -3.32 30.51 -19.07
N PRO A 72 -4.45 30.60 -19.81
CA PRO A 72 -5.77 30.85 -19.25
C PRO A 72 -6.22 29.75 -18.27
N GLY A 73 -7.12 30.10 -17.34
CA GLY A 73 -7.51 29.19 -16.28
C GLY A 73 -8.42 29.79 -15.22
N ARG A 74 -8.78 28.96 -14.22
CA ARG A 74 -9.60 29.35 -13.07
C ARG A 74 -8.91 28.97 -11.76
N ALA A 75 -8.99 29.85 -10.78
CA ALA A 75 -8.36 29.67 -9.49
C ALA A 75 -9.22 30.27 -8.38
N VAL A 76 -8.90 29.90 -7.15
CA VAL A 76 -9.38 30.58 -5.95
C VAL A 76 -8.17 31.09 -5.18
N VAL A 77 -8.17 32.39 -4.88
CA VAL A 77 -7.12 33.04 -4.10
C VAL A 77 -7.66 33.33 -2.71
N GLN A 78 -7.02 32.79 -1.68
CA GLN A 78 -7.42 33.01 -0.30
C GLN A 78 -6.81 34.32 0.21
N GLY A 79 -7.64 35.27 0.63
CA GLY A 79 -7.20 36.47 1.35
C GLY A 79 -7.11 36.22 2.86
N THR A 80 -7.21 37.30 3.64
CA THR A 80 -7.34 37.18 5.10
C THR A 80 -8.68 36.53 5.49
N ALA A 81 -8.85 36.12 6.75
CA ALA A 81 -10.12 35.56 7.23
C ALA A 81 -11.30 36.55 7.09
N ALA A 82 -11.05 37.85 7.19
CA ALA A 82 -12.07 38.89 7.00
C ALA A 82 -12.39 39.12 5.52
N ALA A 83 -11.38 39.07 4.66
CA ALA A 83 -11.47 39.23 3.22
C ALA A 83 -12.13 38.02 2.52
N GLY A 84 -11.91 36.82 3.04
CA GLY A 84 -12.45 35.58 2.48
C GLY A 84 -11.67 35.08 1.25
N ALA A 85 -12.34 34.26 0.44
CA ALA A 85 -11.77 33.63 -0.74
C ALA A 85 -12.30 34.26 -2.02
N TYR A 86 -11.40 34.53 -2.97
CA TYR A 86 -11.70 35.23 -4.21
C TYR A 86 -11.63 34.27 -5.41
N PRO A 87 -12.74 34.01 -6.11
CA PRO A 87 -12.71 33.28 -7.36
C PRO A 87 -12.20 34.18 -8.49
N VAL A 88 -11.26 33.64 -9.28
CA VAL A 88 -10.56 34.37 -10.36
C VAL A 88 -10.59 33.56 -11.64
N VAL A 89 -10.74 34.28 -12.76
CA VAL A 89 -10.60 33.74 -14.11
C VAL A 89 -9.59 34.55 -14.92
N LEU A 90 -8.74 33.85 -15.65
CA LEU A 90 -7.94 34.38 -16.74
C LEU A 90 -8.46 33.78 -18.05
N THR A 91 -9.00 34.62 -18.93
CA THR A 91 -9.71 34.15 -20.14
C THR A 91 -8.78 33.87 -21.30
N ASP A 92 -7.65 34.56 -21.35
CA ASP A 92 -6.73 34.55 -22.49
C ASP A 92 -5.27 34.44 -22.04
N TYR A 93 -4.41 33.98 -22.95
CA TYR A 93 -2.97 34.02 -22.73
C TYR A 93 -2.53 35.46 -22.47
N THR A 94 -1.88 35.69 -21.33
CA THR A 94 -1.47 37.03 -20.91
C THR A 94 0.05 37.09 -20.74
N THR A 95 0.66 38.09 -21.35
CA THR A 95 2.10 38.32 -21.27
C THR A 95 2.45 39.11 -20.02
N VAL A 96 3.51 38.69 -19.34
CA VAL A 96 4.16 39.45 -18.26
C VAL A 96 5.60 39.77 -18.67
N VAL A 97 6.08 40.95 -18.27
CA VAL A 97 7.39 41.49 -18.67
C VAL A 97 8.27 41.61 -17.44
N PHE A 98 9.44 40.99 -17.47
CA PHE A 98 10.44 41.04 -16.41
C PHE A 98 11.35 42.24 -16.61
N ALA A 99 11.74 42.89 -15.51
CA ALA A 99 12.77 43.91 -15.53
C ALA A 99 14.13 43.30 -15.88
N ASP A 100 15.04 44.09 -16.45
CA ASP A 100 16.41 43.66 -16.73
C ASP A 100 17.13 43.17 -15.47
N GLY A 101 18.00 42.18 -15.66
CA GLY A 101 18.88 41.61 -14.65
C GLY A 101 19.86 42.64 -14.09
N ASP A 102 20.24 42.48 -12.82
CA ASP A 102 21.34 43.25 -12.26
C ASP A 102 22.64 42.89 -13.00
N ALA A 103 23.54 43.85 -13.18
CA ALA A 103 24.76 43.65 -13.97
C ALA A 103 25.68 42.55 -13.40
N ASN A 104 25.69 42.37 -12.08
CA ASN A 104 26.69 41.55 -11.39
C ASN A 104 26.10 40.33 -10.69
N ASN A 105 24.84 40.39 -10.26
CA ASN A 105 24.23 39.34 -9.44
C ASN A 105 22.94 38.80 -10.07
N PRO A 106 22.72 37.48 -10.02
CA PRO A 106 21.43 36.92 -10.37
C PRO A 106 20.37 37.28 -9.32
N ARG A 107 19.09 37.13 -9.68
CA ARG A 107 17.95 37.20 -8.75
C ARG A 107 16.90 36.15 -9.08
N VAL A 108 15.96 35.94 -8.17
CA VAL A 108 14.79 35.09 -8.41
C VAL A 108 13.56 35.97 -8.28
N ASP A 109 12.75 36.02 -9.34
CA ASP A 109 11.46 36.74 -9.34
C ASP A 109 10.32 35.73 -9.11
N LEU A 110 9.22 36.18 -8.52
CA LEU A 110 8.04 35.36 -8.24
C LEU A 110 6.85 35.86 -9.06
N VAL A 111 6.30 34.99 -9.92
CA VAL A 111 5.06 35.28 -10.64
C VAL A 111 3.89 34.83 -9.77
N VAL A 112 2.97 35.76 -9.50
CA VAL A 112 1.79 35.51 -8.67
C VAL A 112 0.51 35.94 -9.36
N LEU A 113 -0.60 35.28 -8.98
CA LEU A 113 -1.94 35.80 -9.18
C LEU A 113 -2.38 36.49 -7.89
N ARG A 114 -2.51 37.82 -7.89
CA ARG A 114 -2.79 38.61 -6.69
C ARG A 114 -4.15 39.28 -6.75
N ILE A 115 -4.79 39.39 -5.59
CA ILE A 115 -5.97 40.22 -5.37
C ILE A 115 -5.56 41.50 -4.66
N TYR A 116 -5.96 42.63 -5.24
CA TYR A 116 -6.07 43.89 -4.53
C TYR A 116 -7.53 44.11 -4.13
N ASP A 117 -7.74 44.43 -2.87
CA ASP A 117 -9.05 44.73 -2.30
C ASP A 117 -8.92 45.95 -1.38
N ALA A 118 -9.25 47.12 -1.93
CA ALA A 118 -9.12 48.41 -1.26
C ALA A 118 -9.82 48.47 0.10
N GLN A 119 -10.85 47.64 0.34
CA GLN A 119 -11.55 47.58 1.62
C GLN A 119 -10.69 46.93 2.72
N TYR A 120 -9.79 46.02 2.35
CA TYR A 120 -8.98 45.25 3.30
C TYR A 120 -7.48 45.58 3.23
N ASP A 121 -6.97 46.09 2.11
CA ASP A 121 -5.54 46.35 1.90
C ASP A 121 -5.16 47.84 1.85
N ASN A 122 -6.15 48.75 1.82
CA ASN A 122 -5.96 50.21 1.72
C ASN A 122 -5.10 50.68 0.53
N THR A 123 -4.93 49.85 -0.49
CA THR A 123 -4.13 50.20 -1.68
C THR A 123 -4.87 51.13 -2.64
N GLY A 124 -6.18 51.31 -2.44
CA GLY A 124 -7.07 52.03 -3.36
C GLY A 124 -7.36 51.26 -4.65
N ARG A 125 -6.93 49.99 -4.75
CA ARG A 125 -7.14 49.12 -5.92
C ARG A 125 -8.11 48.00 -5.59
N THR A 126 -8.97 47.66 -6.55
CA THR A 126 -9.94 46.56 -6.44
C THR A 126 -9.89 45.75 -7.72
N GLU A 127 -8.97 44.79 -7.80
CA GLU A 127 -8.73 44.02 -9.02
C GLU A 127 -7.95 42.73 -8.75
N ALA A 128 -8.06 41.78 -9.68
CA ALA A 128 -7.18 40.62 -9.74
C ALA A 128 -6.14 40.84 -10.83
N VAL A 129 -4.85 40.63 -10.54
CA VAL A 129 -3.75 40.87 -11.48
C VAL A 129 -2.74 39.73 -11.49
N LEU A 130 -2.08 39.56 -12.64
CA LEU A 130 -0.82 38.85 -12.71
C LEU A 130 0.29 39.84 -12.37
N GLU A 131 1.07 39.54 -11.34
CA GLU A 131 2.14 40.40 -10.85
C GLU A 131 3.46 39.63 -10.81
N ILE A 132 4.55 40.32 -11.12
CA ILE A 132 5.90 39.85 -10.87
C ILE A 132 6.39 40.53 -9.59
N VAL A 133 6.59 39.76 -8.53
CA VAL A 133 7.28 40.21 -7.33
C VAL A 133 8.76 40.05 -7.59
N GLN A 134 9.44 41.17 -7.82
CA GLN A 134 10.86 41.18 -8.14
C GLN A 134 11.69 40.80 -6.91
N GLY A 135 12.67 39.93 -7.08
CA GLY A 135 13.62 39.57 -6.03
C GLY A 135 14.78 40.54 -5.89
N SER A 136 15.51 40.39 -4.78
CA SER A 136 16.75 41.12 -4.54
C SER A 136 17.93 40.41 -5.21
N PRO A 137 18.76 41.10 -6.01
CA PRO A 137 19.99 40.54 -6.55
C PRO A 137 20.98 40.12 -5.46
N ALA A 138 21.51 38.89 -5.55
CA ALA A 138 22.51 38.36 -4.62
C ALA A 138 23.31 37.22 -5.26
N GLY A 139 24.51 36.93 -4.74
CA GLY A 139 25.32 35.78 -5.20
C GLY A 139 24.62 34.43 -5.02
N THR A 140 23.74 34.33 -4.01
CA THR A 140 22.82 33.22 -3.78
C THR A 140 21.40 33.78 -3.63
N PRO A 141 20.67 33.96 -4.74
CA PRO A 141 19.38 34.63 -4.71
C PRO A 141 18.31 33.74 -4.06
N GLN A 142 17.43 34.35 -3.29
CA GLN A 142 16.29 33.68 -2.68
C GLN A 142 14.98 34.18 -3.30
N ALA A 143 14.00 33.29 -3.40
CA ALA A 143 12.67 33.64 -3.88
C ALA A 143 11.98 34.61 -2.90
N PRO A 144 11.33 35.68 -3.39
CA PRO A 144 10.49 36.54 -2.57
C PRO A 144 9.39 35.76 -1.85
N ALA A 145 9.01 36.25 -0.67
CA ALA A 145 7.79 35.77 -0.02
C ALA A 145 6.56 36.11 -0.89
N ALA A 146 5.59 35.20 -0.93
CA ALA A 146 4.32 35.49 -1.56
C ALA A 146 3.62 36.63 -0.81
N PRO A 147 3.13 37.67 -1.53
CA PRO A 147 2.30 38.70 -0.90
C PRO A 147 1.01 38.11 -0.32
N ASP A 148 0.39 38.85 0.61
CA ASP A 148 -0.95 38.52 1.07
C ASP A 148 -1.95 38.50 -0.10
N ALA A 149 -2.96 37.64 0.01
CA ALA A 149 -3.98 37.44 -1.02
C ALA A 149 -3.38 37.16 -2.41
N ALA A 150 -2.29 36.38 -2.46
CA ALA A 150 -1.65 35.96 -3.70
C ALA A 150 -1.51 34.44 -3.79
N LEU A 151 -1.65 33.92 -5.01
CA LEU A 151 -1.37 32.54 -5.35
C LEU A 151 -0.05 32.47 -6.15
N PRO A 152 1.02 31.87 -5.59
CA PRO A 152 2.26 31.62 -6.31
C PRO A 152 2.04 30.74 -7.54
N LEU A 153 2.56 31.15 -8.69
CA LEU A 153 2.48 30.39 -9.94
C LEU A 153 3.83 29.77 -10.30
N ALA A 154 4.88 30.57 -10.28
CA ALA A 154 6.24 30.12 -10.60
C ALA A 154 7.30 31.06 -10.02
N THR A 155 8.48 30.52 -9.72
CA THR A 155 9.69 31.33 -9.61
C THR A 155 10.43 31.34 -10.93
N VAL A 156 11.07 32.47 -11.25
CA VAL A 156 11.87 32.64 -12.45
C VAL A 156 13.24 33.17 -12.05
N GLN A 157 14.27 32.40 -12.39
CA GLN A 157 15.66 32.82 -12.18
C GLN A 157 16.07 33.80 -13.29
N ILE A 158 16.47 35.00 -12.87
CA ILE A 158 16.98 36.05 -13.75
C ILE A 158 18.50 36.05 -13.66
N PRO A 159 19.23 35.68 -14.72
CA PRO A 159 20.69 35.74 -14.74
C PRO A 159 21.20 37.19 -14.59
N ALA A 160 22.44 37.32 -14.09
CA ALA A 160 23.13 38.60 -14.11
C ALA A 160 23.27 39.11 -15.57
N GLY A 161 23.01 40.39 -15.80
CA GLY A 161 23.07 41.03 -17.11
C GLY A 161 22.00 40.59 -18.11
N ALA A 162 20.99 39.81 -17.70
CA ALA A 162 19.91 39.39 -18.58
C ALA A 162 19.06 40.59 -19.02
N SER A 163 18.90 40.78 -20.32
CA SER A 163 18.09 41.84 -20.92
C SER A 163 17.62 41.39 -22.30
N VAL A 164 16.75 42.18 -22.94
CA VAL A 164 16.37 41.95 -24.35
C VAL A 164 17.59 41.92 -25.28
N GLY A 165 18.63 42.73 -25.00
CA GLY A 165 19.83 42.83 -25.83
C GLY A 165 20.88 41.73 -25.62
N THR A 166 20.80 40.98 -24.53
CA THR A 166 21.79 39.94 -24.14
C THR A 166 21.26 38.52 -24.28
N GLY A 167 20.11 38.34 -24.94
CA GLY A 167 19.46 37.05 -25.13
C GLY A 167 18.44 36.69 -24.04
N GLY A 168 18.30 37.50 -22.98
CA GLY A 168 17.25 37.40 -21.97
C GLY A 168 17.30 36.14 -21.10
N ILE A 169 16.12 35.68 -20.66
CA ILE A 169 15.97 34.57 -19.73
C ILE A 169 16.00 33.24 -20.48
N ALA A 170 16.75 32.26 -19.94
CA ALA A 170 16.80 30.89 -20.44
C ALA A 170 15.60 30.06 -19.91
N TRP A 171 14.43 30.27 -20.51
CA TRP A 171 13.13 29.74 -20.03
C TRP A 171 13.06 28.23 -19.78
N ALA A 172 13.82 27.42 -20.52
CA ALA A 172 13.79 25.97 -20.37
C ALA A 172 14.31 25.47 -18.99
N SER A 173 15.14 26.27 -18.31
CA SER A 173 15.72 25.93 -17.01
C SER A 173 15.50 26.99 -15.93
N ALA A 174 15.05 28.20 -16.32
CA ALA A 174 14.88 29.31 -15.39
C ALA A 174 13.59 29.24 -14.56
N VAL A 175 12.60 28.43 -14.94
CA VAL A 175 11.27 28.42 -14.30
C VAL A 175 11.11 27.23 -13.37
N ALA A 176 10.75 27.48 -12.11
CA ALA A 176 10.25 26.45 -11.21
C ALA A 176 8.75 26.65 -10.95
N ASN A 177 7.98 25.59 -11.15
CA ASN A 177 6.53 25.60 -11.01
C ASN A 177 6.13 25.55 -9.52
N LEU A 178 5.32 26.51 -9.08
CA LEU A 178 4.81 26.60 -7.70
C LEU A 178 3.29 26.41 -7.59
N ARG A 179 2.63 26.18 -8.73
CA ARG A 179 1.17 26.02 -8.78
C ARG A 179 0.71 24.91 -7.84
N THR A 180 -0.34 25.19 -7.06
CA THR A 180 -1.06 24.23 -6.23
C THR A 180 -2.50 24.07 -6.73
N SER A 181 -3.09 22.92 -6.47
CA SER A 181 -4.47 22.62 -6.84
C SER A 181 -5.45 22.89 -5.68
N THR A 182 -6.71 23.12 -6.01
CA THR A 182 -7.81 23.17 -5.03
C THR A 182 -9.04 22.45 -5.56
N VAL A 183 -9.89 21.99 -4.64
CA VAL A 183 -11.14 21.29 -4.93
C VAL A 183 -12.22 21.72 -3.95
N ALA A 184 -13.48 21.46 -4.32
CA ALA A 184 -14.59 21.59 -3.39
C ALA A 184 -14.44 20.61 -2.20
N ALA A 185 -15.02 20.95 -1.06
CA ALA A 185 -15.15 20.07 0.09
C ALA A 185 -15.79 18.74 -0.33
N GLY A 186 -15.19 17.63 0.09
CA GLY A 186 -15.56 16.28 -0.34
C GLY A 186 -14.93 15.84 -1.67
N GLY A 187 -14.32 16.75 -2.44
CA GLY A 187 -13.55 16.41 -3.64
C GLY A 187 -12.24 15.70 -3.32
N ILE A 188 -11.76 14.90 -4.26
CA ILE A 188 -10.43 14.28 -4.18
C ILE A 188 -9.41 15.31 -4.66
N LEU A 189 -8.51 15.74 -3.78
CA LEU A 189 -7.47 16.71 -4.10
C LEU A 189 -6.38 16.06 -4.97
N PRO A 190 -6.18 16.47 -6.23
CA PRO A 190 -5.08 15.94 -7.03
C PRO A 190 -3.77 16.58 -6.57
N LEU A 191 -2.80 15.77 -6.16
CA LEU A 191 -1.50 16.27 -5.71
C LEU A 191 -0.74 16.88 -6.89
N TYR A 192 -0.38 18.15 -6.77
CA TYR A 192 0.36 18.86 -7.80
C TYR A 192 1.32 19.87 -7.16
N GLY A 193 2.60 19.80 -7.53
CA GLY A 193 3.64 20.69 -7.03
C GLY A 193 4.04 20.41 -5.58
N ASN A 194 3.28 20.93 -4.62
CA ASN A 194 3.63 20.91 -3.20
C ASN A 194 3.18 19.62 -2.50
N THR A 195 4.13 18.72 -2.24
CA THR A 195 3.88 17.44 -1.56
C THR A 195 3.69 17.57 -0.05
N ALA A 196 4.07 18.71 0.54
CA ALA A 196 4.10 18.95 1.97
C ALA A 196 2.77 19.47 2.56
N GLU A 197 1.77 19.79 1.73
CA GLU A 197 0.51 20.33 2.26
C GLU A 197 -0.30 19.26 3.01
N GLY A 198 -0.62 19.55 4.27
CA GLY A 198 -1.50 18.75 5.11
C GLY A 198 -2.95 18.77 4.64
N GLY A 199 -3.72 17.79 5.12
CA GLY A 199 -5.17 17.78 4.91
C GLY A 199 -5.88 18.81 5.77
N ALA A 200 -7.00 19.29 5.26
CA ALA A 200 -7.89 20.26 5.88
C ALA A 200 -8.72 19.70 7.03
N TYR A 201 -9.17 18.45 6.90
CA TYR A 201 -10.01 17.79 7.89
C TYR A 201 -9.81 16.26 7.82
N PRO A 202 -9.94 15.55 8.96
CA PRO A 202 -9.89 14.09 8.96
C PRO A 202 -10.91 13.50 7.97
N GLY A 203 -10.44 12.61 7.10
CA GLY A 203 -11.25 12.02 6.04
C GLY A 203 -11.20 12.73 4.69
N GLN A 204 -10.48 13.85 4.55
CA GLN A 204 -10.18 14.40 3.23
C GLN A 204 -9.40 13.39 2.41
N TYR A 205 -9.71 13.28 1.11
CA TYR A 205 -8.99 12.45 0.17
C TYR A 205 -8.05 13.26 -0.73
N ARG A 206 -6.90 12.67 -1.07
CA ARG A 206 -6.04 13.15 -2.14
C ARG A 206 -5.61 12.02 -3.07
N ASP A 207 -5.31 12.36 -4.30
CA ASP A 207 -4.73 11.45 -5.30
C ASP A 207 -3.28 11.85 -5.54
N ILE A 208 -2.35 10.91 -5.33
CA ILE A 208 -0.92 11.12 -5.57
C ILE A 208 -0.42 10.44 -6.85
N SER A 209 -1.31 10.19 -7.81
CA SER A 209 -1.13 9.44 -9.08
C SER A 209 -0.93 7.93 -8.95
N SER A 210 -0.23 7.46 -7.92
CA SER A 210 0.00 6.02 -7.68
C SER A 210 -1.04 5.38 -6.78
N GLN A 211 -1.68 6.17 -5.92
CA GLN A 211 -2.68 5.72 -4.96
C GLN A 211 -3.52 6.89 -4.44
N LEU A 212 -4.70 6.55 -3.90
CA LEU A 212 -5.46 7.46 -3.06
C LEU A 212 -4.87 7.47 -1.66
N GLN A 213 -4.92 8.63 -1.02
CA GLN A 213 -4.59 8.82 0.39
C GLN A 213 -5.74 9.50 1.12
N ARG A 214 -5.89 9.19 2.40
CA ARG A 214 -6.87 9.80 3.30
C ARG A 214 -6.13 10.54 4.41
N TRP A 215 -6.57 11.74 4.75
CA TRP A 215 -6.03 12.47 5.90
C TRP A 215 -6.55 11.87 7.20
N ASP A 216 -5.67 11.53 8.14
CA ASP A 216 -6.06 10.98 9.44
C ASP A 216 -6.25 12.04 10.54
N GLY A 217 -5.90 13.29 10.25
CA GLY A 217 -5.87 14.41 11.21
C GLY A 217 -4.47 14.96 11.45
N SER A 218 -3.44 14.18 11.13
CA SER A 218 -2.01 14.50 11.34
C SER A 218 -1.14 14.27 10.12
N GLN A 219 -1.46 13.25 9.31
CA GLN A 219 -0.71 12.87 8.13
C GLN A 219 -1.62 12.23 7.08
N TRP A 220 -1.08 12.11 5.87
CA TRP A 220 -1.71 11.41 4.76
C TRP A 220 -1.38 9.92 4.82
N VAL A 221 -2.41 9.08 4.92
CA VAL A 221 -2.26 7.61 4.95
C VAL A 221 -2.82 6.99 3.67
N SER A 222 -2.26 5.87 3.21
CA SER A 222 -2.76 5.15 2.03
C SER A 222 -4.21 4.69 2.18
N TYR A 223 -4.97 4.75 1.07
CA TYR A 223 -6.36 4.31 1.01
C TYR A 223 -6.62 3.36 -0.18
N PRO A 224 -7.32 2.23 0.03
CA PRO A 224 -7.75 1.71 1.32
C PRO A 224 -6.54 1.34 2.19
N SER A 225 -6.72 1.30 3.50
CA SER A 225 -5.67 0.92 4.46
C SER A 225 -5.37 -0.58 4.37
N GLN A 226 -4.78 -1.05 3.27
CA GLN A 226 -4.34 -2.44 3.00
C GLN A 226 -5.25 -3.54 3.58
N THR A 227 -6.57 -3.35 3.59
CA THR A 227 -7.51 -4.19 4.33
C THR A 227 -7.85 -5.51 3.62
N CYS A 228 -7.26 -5.76 2.45
CA CYS A 228 -7.66 -6.87 1.57
C CYS A 228 -6.46 -7.56 0.87
N GLY A 229 -5.28 -7.62 1.51
CA GLY A 229 -4.09 -8.24 0.90
C GLY A 229 -3.31 -9.14 1.85
N ILE A 230 -2.36 -9.88 1.27
CA ILE A 230 -1.30 -10.55 2.04
C ILE A 230 -0.23 -9.49 2.29
N ALA A 231 -0.06 -9.09 3.55
CA ALA A 231 1.00 -8.14 3.89
C ALA A 231 2.39 -8.75 3.61
N PRO A 232 3.32 -8.03 2.97
CA PRO A 232 4.68 -8.54 2.75
C PRO A 232 5.41 -8.86 4.05
N ALA A 233 6.39 -9.77 3.97
CA ALA A 233 7.25 -10.11 5.10
C ALA A 233 7.90 -8.85 5.72
N GLY A 234 7.86 -8.77 7.05
CA GLY A 234 8.44 -7.68 7.83
C GLY A 234 7.58 -6.40 7.93
N GLN A 235 6.46 -6.30 7.21
CA GLN A 235 5.62 -5.09 7.26
C GLN A 235 4.69 -5.02 8.48
N LEU A 236 4.28 -6.17 9.02
CA LEU A 236 3.36 -6.24 10.16
C LEU A 236 3.97 -7.04 11.31
N ALA A 237 4.27 -6.35 12.42
CA ALA A 237 4.61 -7.02 13.68
C ALA A 237 3.35 -7.61 14.36
N THR A 238 2.23 -6.88 14.31
CA THR A 238 0.94 -7.25 14.91
C THR A 238 -0.17 -7.12 13.86
N GLY A 239 -1.18 -8.00 13.88
CA GLY A 239 -2.33 -7.88 12.98
C GLY A 239 -3.32 -6.81 13.42
N GLY A 240 -3.88 -6.08 12.46
CA GLY A 240 -4.89 -5.04 12.70
C GLY A 240 -6.30 -5.59 12.95
N TYR A 241 -6.58 -6.82 12.52
CA TYR A 241 -7.86 -7.50 12.72
C TYR A 241 -7.71 -9.02 12.63
N VAL A 242 -8.57 -9.76 13.35
CA VAL A 242 -8.61 -11.22 13.33
C VAL A 242 -8.84 -11.70 11.89
N GLY A 243 -7.97 -12.58 11.40
CA GLY A 243 -8.04 -13.13 10.07
C GLY A 243 -7.26 -12.39 8.99
N GLN A 244 -6.54 -11.31 9.34
CA GLN A 244 -5.57 -10.70 8.44
C GLN A 244 -4.51 -11.72 8.00
N TYR A 245 -4.09 -11.67 6.73
CA TYR A 245 -3.03 -12.52 6.18
C TYR A 245 -1.72 -11.75 6.02
N ARG A 246 -0.60 -12.44 6.23
CA ARG A 246 0.74 -11.96 5.86
C ARG A 246 1.58 -13.07 5.26
N ASP A 247 2.57 -12.66 4.48
CA ASP A 247 3.70 -13.50 4.13
C ASP A 247 4.75 -13.40 5.25
N ASN A 248 5.33 -14.53 5.63
CA ASN A 248 6.46 -14.61 6.53
C ASN A 248 7.53 -15.50 5.91
N ASN A 249 8.34 -14.93 5.03
CA ASN A 249 9.40 -15.63 4.29
C ASN A 249 8.86 -16.82 3.49
N GLY A 250 7.79 -16.60 2.71
CA GLY A 250 7.13 -17.63 1.89
C GLY A 250 6.13 -18.50 2.65
N ARG A 251 5.90 -18.26 3.95
CA ARG A 251 4.84 -18.91 4.73
C ARG A 251 3.66 -17.99 4.87
N LEU A 252 2.48 -18.46 4.46
CA LEU A 252 1.25 -17.74 4.70
C LEU A 252 0.84 -17.87 6.17
N GLU A 253 0.73 -16.75 6.86
CA GLU A 253 0.25 -16.66 8.23
C GLU A 253 -1.06 -15.89 8.31
N ARG A 254 -1.91 -16.28 9.26
CA ARG A 254 -3.19 -15.66 9.61
C ARG A 254 -3.14 -15.15 11.04
N TRP A 255 -3.55 -13.90 11.26
CA TRP A 255 -3.65 -13.31 12.59
C TRP A 255 -4.81 -13.95 13.38
N SER A 256 -4.53 -14.51 14.55
CA SER A 256 -5.53 -15.12 15.43
C SER A 256 -6.28 -14.11 16.30
N GLY A 257 -5.81 -12.86 16.37
CA GLY A 257 -6.20 -11.87 17.36
C GLY A 257 -5.11 -11.60 18.39
N THR A 258 -4.23 -12.57 18.64
CA THR A 258 -3.15 -12.48 19.62
C THR A 258 -1.77 -12.83 19.06
N ALA A 259 -1.72 -13.65 18.01
CA ALA A 259 -0.47 -14.05 17.37
C ALA A 259 -0.68 -14.34 15.88
N TRP A 260 0.42 -14.28 15.13
CA TRP A 260 0.46 -14.81 13.77
C TRP A 260 0.62 -16.31 13.83
N THR A 261 -0.26 -17.03 13.12
CA THR A 261 -0.29 -18.50 13.07
C THR A 261 -0.24 -18.95 11.63
N LEU A 262 0.32 -20.13 11.33
CA LEU A 262 0.31 -20.64 9.96
C LEU A 262 -1.13 -20.76 9.45
N ALA A 263 -1.40 -20.22 8.27
CA ALA A 263 -2.72 -20.29 7.64
C ALA A 263 -3.11 -21.73 7.27
N MET A 264 -2.09 -22.58 7.01
CA MET A 264 -2.24 -24.01 6.76
C MET A 264 -1.26 -24.78 7.66
N PRO A 265 -1.73 -25.76 8.45
CA PRO A 265 -0.82 -26.59 9.24
C PRO A 265 0.08 -27.41 8.30
N SER A 266 1.36 -27.53 8.63
CA SER A 266 2.27 -28.36 7.83
C SER A 266 2.04 -29.85 8.10
N PRO A 267 2.16 -30.73 7.07
CA PRO A 267 2.19 -32.16 7.29
C PRO A 267 3.31 -32.55 8.25
N ALA A 268 3.04 -33.49 9.16
CA ALA A 268 4.09 -34.12 9.96
C ALA A 268 4.65 -35.31 9.18
N PHE A 269 5.97 -35.47 9.18
CA PHE A 269 6.64 -36.58 8.50
C PHE A 269 7.80 -37.08 9.35
N ALA A 270 7.86 -38.39 9.55
CA ALA A 270 8.97 -39.07 10.18
C ALA A 270 9.30 -40.33 9.38
N TYR A 271 10.59 -40.64 9.25
CA TYR A 271 11.05 -41.83 8.55
C TYR A 271 12.27 -42.43 9.24
N ASN A 272 12.51 -43.72 9.00
CA ASN A 272 13.71 -44.43 9.38
C ASN A 272 14.09 -45.40 8.25
N ASN A 273 15.32 -45.27 7.74
CA ASN A 273 15.91 -46.07 6.68
C ASN A 273 16.83 -47.19 7.21
N ASP A 274 16.78 -47.45 8.51
CA ASP A 274 17.42 -48.60 9.12
C ASP A 274 16.39 -49.73 9.31
N GLY A 275 16.74 -50.89 8.75
CA GLY A 275 15.90 -52.07 8.72
C GLY A 275 15.88 -52.78 10.07
N GLY A 276 14.72 -53.32 10.44
CA GLY A 276 14.52 -54.09 11.66
C GLY A 276 13.57 -55.26 11.46
N ASN A 277 13.43 -56.10 12.48
CA ASN A 277 12.61 -57.31 12.39
C ASN A 277 11.46 -57.32 13.39
N CYS A 278 10.31 -57.84 12.97
CA CYS A 278 9.17 -58.16 13.83
C CYS A 278 8.78 -59.64 13.72
N LYS A 279 8.54 -60.27 14.88
CA LYS A 279 8.05 -61.66 14.99
C LYS A 279 6.73 -61.76 15.75
N THR A 280 6.10 -60.65 16.11
CA THR A 280 4.90 -60.70 16.96
C THR A 280 3.65 -60.75 16.11
N THR A 281 2.71 -61.63 16.46
CA THR A 281 1.37 -61.65 15.85
C THR A 281 0.46 -60.56 16.40
N THR A 282 0.83 -59.97 17.55
CA THR A 282 0.24 -58.76 18.11
C THR A 282 1.01 -57.52 17.68
N TRP A 283 0.35 -56.37 17.67
CA TRP A 283 1.00 -55.09 17.39
C TRP A 283 2.09 -54.74 18.41
N SER A 284 3.26 -54.37 17.91
CA SER A 284 4.40 -53.87 18.69
C SER A 284 4.88 -52.54 18.11
N GLU A 285 5.18 -51.54 18.96
CA GLU A 285 5.76 -50.26 18.51
C GLU A 285 7.28 -50.33 18.31
N ALA A 286 7.89 -51.47 18.58
CA ALA A 286 9.33 -51.68 18.52
C ALA A 286 9.70 -52.82 17.58
N LEU A 287 10.62 -52.55 16.66
CA LEU A 287 11.37 -53.57 15.93
C LEU A 287 12.65 -53.97 16.68
N THR A 288 13.14 -55.15 16.36
CA THR A 288 14.43 -55.66 16.83
C THR A 288 15.51 -55.49 15.76
N ALA A 289 16.78 -55.54 16.16
CA ALA A 289 17.94 -55.42 15.26
C ALA A 289 17.94 -54.15 14.40
N THR A 290 17.48 -53.03 14.97
CA THR A 290 17.49 -51.70 14.32
C THR A 290 17.89 -50.61 15.32
N THR A 291 18.49 -49.54 14.81
CA THR A 291 18.66 -48.24 15.45
C THR A 291 17.43 -47.39 15.16
N GLY A 292 16.64 -47.08 16.19
CA GLY A 292 15.34 -46.41 16.02
C GLY A 292 14.21 -47.43 15.82
N PRO A 293 13.86 -48.17 16.88
CA PRO A 293 12.85 -49.23 16.81
C PRO A 293 11.45 -48.71 16.46
N THR A 294 11.22 -47.40 16.55
CA THR A 294 9.94 -46.73 16.37
C THR A 294 10.08 -45.51 15.47
N VAL A 295 9.09 -45.27 14.61
CA VAL A 295 8.94 -44.03 13.82
C VAL A 295 7.76 -43.24 14.39
N THR A 296 8.02 -42.00 14.81
CA THR A 296 7.01 -41.15 15.46
C THR A 296 6.89 -39.80 14.75
N ALA A 297 5.71 -39.50 14.22
CA ALA A 297 5.38 -38.18 13.68
C ALA A 297 4.50 -37.41 14.67
N THR A 298 4.98 -36.27 15.18
CA THR A 298 4.22 -35.38 16.06
C THR A 298 3.47 -34.34 15.25
N PHE A 299 2.21 -34.08 15.58
CA PHE A 299 1.36 -33.13 14.87
C PHE A 299 0.39 -32.41 15.79
N THR A 300 -0.08 -31.24 15.35
CA THR A 300 -1.18 -30.53 16.02
C THR A 300 -2.46 -30.80 15.24
N ALA A 301 -3.51 -31.24 15.93
CA ALA A 301 -4.79 -31.53 15.28
C ALA A 301 -5.38 -30.26 14.66
N PRO A 302 -5.80 -30.28 13.38
CA PRO A 302 -6.42 -29.13 12.73
C PRO A 302 -7.80 -28.83 13.33
N VAL A 303 -8.34 -27.67 12.98
CA VAL A 303 -9.67 -27.22 13.44
C VAL A 303 -10.80 -28.20 13.07
N SER A 304 -10.63 -28.96 12.00
CA SER A 304 -11.59 -29.98 11.58
C SER A 304 -11.66 -31.19 12.52
N GLY A 305 -10.64 -31.39 13.38
CA GLY A 305 -10.46 -32.60 14.18
C GLY A 305 -10.14 -33.86 13.36
N LYS A 306 -9.70 -33.70 12.10
CA LYS A 306 -9.46 -34.79 11.15
C LYS A 306 -8.08 -34.70 10.51
N VAL A 307 -7.43 -35.83 10.30
CA VAL A 307 -6.15 -35.94 9.58
C VAL A 307 -6.15 -37.19 8.69
N LEU A 308 -5.31 -37.20 7.66
CA LEU A 308 -4.94 -38.41 6.93
C LEU A 308 -3.61 -38.92 7.48
N VAL A 309 -3.55 -40.19 7.86
CA VAL A 309 -2.31 -40.84 8.28
C VAL A 309 -1.88 -41.79 7.17
N THR A 310 -0.67 -41.59 6.66
CA THR A 310 -0.02 -42.49 5.72
C THR A 310 1.10 -43.22 6.43
N VAL A 311 1.11 -44.54 6.31
CA VAL A 311 2.21 -45.39 6.78
C VAL A 311 2.76 -46.18 5.61
N GLY A 312 4.05 -46.46 5.62
CA GLY A 312 4.66 -47.31 4.61
C GLY A 312 6.02 -47.83 5.03
N PHE A 313 6.42 -48.91 4.37
CA PHE A 313 7.69 -49.61 4.61
C PHE A 313 8.05 -50.45 3.38
N GLN A 314 9.31 -50.85 3.32
CA GLN A 314 9.79 -51.95 2.51
C GLN A 314 9.79 -53.22 3.36
N GLY A 315 9.02 -54.22 2.95
CA GLY A 315 8.81 -55.46 3.66
C GLY A 315 9.47 -56.67 3.02
N GLN A 316 9.89 -57.64 3.83
CA GLN A 316 10.24 -58.98 3.36
C GLN A 316 9.94 -60.06 4.42
N PRO A 317 8.98 -60.98 4.20
CA PRO A 317 8.73 -62.13 5.09
C PRO A 317 9.87 -63.15 5.00
N SER A 318 10.18 -63.80 6.12
CA SER A 318 11.22 -64.85 6.17
C SER A 318 10.68 -66.25 5.86
N ILE A 319 9.37 -66.41 5.69
CA ILE A 319 8.69 -67.68 5.44
C ILE A 319 7.75 -67.57 4.22
N ASP A 320 7.48 -68.68 3.55
CA ASP A 320 6.51 -68.74 2.46
C ASP A 320 5.10 -68.45 2.96
N ALA A 321 4.33 -67.69 2.16
CA ALA A 321 3.01 -67.15 2.52
C ALA A 321 2.98 -66.29 3.80
N GLY A 322 4.15 -65.90 4.31
CA GLY A 322 4.27 -64.96 5.42
C GLY A 322 3.82 -63.56 5.01
N TRP A 323 3.31 -62.80 5.97
CA TRP A 323 2.97 -61.39 5.78
C TRP A 323 3.49 -60.54 6.94
N GLY A 324 3.68 -59.26 6.66
CA GLY A 324 4.02 -58.23 7.63
C GLY A 324 3.11 -57.02 7.47
N ARG A 325 2.76 -56.38 8.58
CA ARG A 325 1.89 -55.20 8.58
C ARG A 325 2.51 -54.06 9.37
N MET A 326 2.34 -52.85 8.87
CA MET A 326 2.65 -51.61 9.58
C MET A 326 1.40 -50.73 9.66
N SER A 327 1.08 -50.25 10.85
CA SER A 327 0.02 -49.28 11.12
C SER A 327 0.56 -48.17 12.05
N ALA A 328 -0.31 -47.32 12.58
CA ALA A 328 0.07 -46.30 13.56
C ALA A 328 -0.89 -46.27 14.76
N ASN A 329 -0.32 -46.19 15.97
CA ASN A 329 -1.02 -45.83 17.19
C ASN A 329 -1.08 -44.30 17.31
N ILE A 330 -2.27 -43.74 17.49
CA ILE A 330 -2.43 -42.31 17.75
C ILE A 330 -2.43 -42.08 19.25
N ARG A 331 -1.47 -41.29 19.73
CA ARG A 331 -1.30 -40.97 21.14
C ARG A 331 -1.51 -39.49 21.40
N LYS A 332 -2.12 -39.16 22.53
CA LYS A 332 -2.20 -37.83 23.10
C LYS A 332 -1.46 -37.84 24.43
N ASP A 333 -0.47 -36.98 24.60
CA ASP A 333 0.34 -36.90 25.83
C ASP A 333 0.93 -38.28 26.23
N GLY A 334 1.35 -39.07 25.24
CA GLY A 334 1.87 -40.43 25.41
C GLY A 334 0.81 -41.53 25.61
N VAL A 335 -0.46 -41.18 25.85
CA VAL A 335 -1.56 -42.12 26.08
C VAL A 335 -2.23 -42.48 24.75
N LEU A 336 -2.48 -43.78 24.52
CA LEU A 336 -3.21 -44.24 23.35
C LEU A 336 -4.64 -43.70 23.35
N VAL A 337 -5.03 -43.04 22.26
CA VAL A 337 -6.41 -42.56 22.09
C VAL A 337 -7.32 -43.75 21.80
N THR A 338 -8.40 -43.88 22.57
CA THR A 338 -9.37 -44.97 22.44
C THR A 338 -9.88 -45.09 21.01
N GLY A 339 -9.83 -46.32 20.45
CA GLY A 339 -10.26 -46.59 19.07
C GLY A 339 -9.26 -46.18 17.98
N LEU A 340 -8.14 -45.55 18.33
CA LEU A 340 -7.10 -45.12 17.39
C LEU A 340 -5.77 -45.89 17.58
N GLY A 341 -5.85 -47.11 18.11
CA GLY A 341 -4.74 -48.07 18.07
C GLY A 341 -4.50 -48.59 16.67
N ALA A 342 -3.36 -49.23 16.46
CA ALA A 342 -3.00 -49.95 15.24
C ALA A 342 -4.06 -51.01 14.91
N ASP A 343 -4.46 -51.07 13.66
CA ASP A 343 -5.55 -51.93 13.19
C ASP A 343 -5.23 -52.46 11.79
N GLU A 344 -5.69 -53.68 11.49
CA GLU A 344 -5.42 -54.32 10.21
C GLU A 344 -6.06 -53.59 9.02
N THR A 345 -7.24 -53.00 9.21
CA THR A 345 -7.95 -52.22 8.18
C THR A 345 -7.25 -50.89 7.87
N ARG A 346 -6.33 -50.46 8.74
CA ARG A 346 -5.55 -49.23 8.66
C ARG A 346 -4.05 -49.53 8.62
N SER A 347 -3.67 -50.58 7.89
CA SER A 347 -2.28 -51.04 7.80
C SER A 347 -1.80 -51.18 6.36
N ALA A 348 -0.53 -50.88 6.14
CA ALA A 348 0.18 -51.29 4.94
C ALA A 348 0.57 -52.77 5.12
N ILE A 349 0.37 -53.59 4.09
CA ILE A 349 0.53 -55.04 4.18
C ILE A 349 1.47 -55.50 3.07
N ASP A 350 2.53 -56.21 3.45
CA ASP A 350 3.41 -56.94 2.54
C ASP A 350 3.16 -58.44 2.69
N THR A 351 3.02 -59.14 1.55
CA THR A 351 2.77 -60.59 1.49
C THR A 351 3.75 -61.32 0.57
N GLY A 352 4.73 -60.63 -0.02
CA GLY A 352 5.62 -61.19 -1.04
C GLY A 352 7.00 -61.52 -0.49
N ARG A 353 7.57 -62.69 -0.84
CA ARG A 353 8.91 -63.10 -0.38
C ARG A 353 10.06 -62.28 -0.97
N GLY A 354 9.85 -61.63 -2.10
CA GLY A 354 10.76 -60.61 -2.63
C GLY A 354 10.47 -59.28 -1.95
N GLY A 355 11.49 -58.47 -1.64
CA GLY A 355 11.29 -57.19 -0.94
C GLY A 355 10.28 -56.29 -1.68
N GLN A 356 9.21 -55.86 -1.00
CA GLN A 356 8.15 -55.02 -1.57
C GLN A 356 8.03 -53.70 -0.82
N SER A 357 7.89 -52.58 -1.53
CA SER A 357 7.51 -51.30 -0.92
C SER A 357 5.99 -51.18 -0.90
N VAL A 358 5.42 -51.03 0.29
CA VAL A 358 3.97 -50.94 0.50
C VAL A 358 3.64 -49.70 1.32
N SER A 359 2.49 -49.09 1.04
CA SER A 359 1.96 -47.98 1.84
C SER A 359 0.45 -47.99 1.86
N THR A 360 -0.14 -47.37 2.87
CA THR A 360 -1.59 -47.14 2.96
C THR A 360 -1.84 -45.76 3.54
N VAL A 361 -3.00 -45.19 3.22
CA VAL A 361 -3.51 -43.94 3.79
C VAL A 361 -4.88 -44.19 4.40
N PHE A 362 -5.12 -43.67 5.60
CA PHE A 362 -6.41 -43.78 6.27
C PHE A 362 -6.76 -42.50 7.03
N PRO A 363 -8.06 -42.15 7.12
CA PRO A 363 -8.51 -41.01 7.90
C PRO A 363 -8.48 -41.33 9.40
N VAL A 364 -8.13 -40.34 10.20
CA VAL A 364 -8.29 -40.31 11.65
C VAL A 364 -9.20 -39.13 11.99
N THR A 365 -10.22 -39.37 12.79
CA THR A 365 -11.23 -38.36 13.16
C THR A 365 -11.43 -38.33 14.68
N GLY A 366 -12.14 -37.32 15.18
CA GLY A 366 -12.41 -37.18 16.61
C GLY A 366 -11.25 -36.59 17.41
N LEU A 367 -10.30 -35.93 16.74
CA LEU A 367 -9.19 -35.24 17.41
C LEU A 367 -9.65 -33.89 17.97
N VAL A 368 -9.10 -33.51 19.12
CA VAL A 368 -9.36 -32.21 19.74
C VAL A 368 -8.54 -31.15 19.01
N ALA A 369 -9.21 -30.21 18.35
CA ALA A 369 -8.56 -29.12 17.63
C ALA A 369 -7.51 -28.40 18.49
N GLY A 370 -6.32 -28.17 17.93
CA GLY A 370 -5.21 -27.51 18.61
C GLY A 370 -4.45 -28.36 19.62
N ALA A 371 -4.91 -29.57 19.95
CA ALA A 371 -4.15 -30.48 20.81
C ALA A 371 -3.01 -31.17 20.03
N GLN A 372 -1.92 -31.48 20.73
CA GLN A 372 -0.78 -32.20 20.18
C GLN A 372 -1.00 -33.72 20.27
N TYR A 373 -0.66 -34.41 19.17
CA TYR A 373 -0.75 -35.85 19.04
C TYR A 373 0.56 -36.42 18.47
N ALA A 374 0.77 -37.72 18.66
CA ALA A 374 1.84 -38.48 18.05
C ALA A 374 1.26 -39.69 17.31
N ALA A 375 1.62 -39.85 16.03
CA ALA A 375 1.38 -41.08 15.27
C ALA A 375 2.63 -41.96 15.38
N VAL A 376 2.52 -43.07 16.10
CA VAL A 376 3.62 -43.97 16.44
C VAL A 376 3.49 -45.25 15.63
N SER A 377 4.51 -45.61 14.86
CA SER A 377 4.50 -46.83 14.06
C SER A 377 4.28 -48.09 14.92
N ALA A 378 3.46 -49.01 14.44
CA ALA A 378 3.26 -50.32 15.05
C ALA A 378 3.35 -51.43 13.99
N TYR A 379 3.91 -52.56 14.37
CA TYR A 379 4.29 -53.66 13.49
C TYR A 379 3.68 -54.98 13.97
N SER A 380 3.35 -55.85 13.03
CA SER A 380 2.99 -57.26 13.31
C SER A 380 3.40 -58.16 12.14
N SER A 381 3.59 -59.45 12.41
CA SER A 381 3.86 -60.47 11.41
C SER A 381 2.89 -61.64 11.52
N SER A 382 2.83 -62.46 10.47
CA SER A 382 1.89 -63.58 10.38
C SER A 382 2.08 -64.69 11.40
N ALA A 383 3.28 -64.83 11.97
CA ALA A 383 3.64 -65.90 12.91
C ALA A 383 4.93 -65.54 13.66
N THR A 384 5.14 -66.16 14.82
CA THR A 384 6.39 -66.03 15.59
C THR A 384 7.63 -66.61 14.90
N THR A 385 7.42 -67.48 13.91
CA THR A 385 8.45 -68.00 13.02
C THR A 385 8.74 -67.10 11.82
N ASN A 386 7.88 -66.11 11.55
CA ASN A 386 8.10 -65.12 10.49
C ASN A 386 8.90 -63.93 11.06
N ASN A 387 10.21 -63.93 10.80
CA ASN A 387 11.10 -62.80 11.05
C ASN A 387 10.91 -61.76 9.94
N HIS A 388 9.77 -61.10 9.94
CA HIS A 388 9.43 -60.16 8.88
C HIS A 388 10.31 -58.90 9.00
N TRP A 389 11.02 -58.59 7.93
CA TRP A 389 11.93 -57.46 7.85
C TRP A 389 11.19 -56.21 7.37
N PHE A 390 11.39 -55.10 8.09
CA PHE A 390 10.81 -53.80 7.78
C PHE A 390 11.94 -52.77 7.64
N ASP A 391 12.03 -52.15 6.48
CA ASP A 391 12.99 -51.09 6.15
C ASP A 391 12.29 -49.90 5.51
N ASN A 392 12.99 -48.78 5.28
CA ASN A 392 12.45 -47.57 4.64
C ASN A 392 11.07 -47.16 5.19
N ARG A 393 10.96 -47.20 6.52
CA ARG A 393 9.70 -47.05 7.28
C ARG A 393 9.36 -45.58 7.39
N PHE A 394 8.11 -45.19 7.18
CA PHE A 394 7.68 -43.82 7.39
C PHE A 394 6.26 -43.70 7.94
N VAL A 395 6.01 -42.58 8.62
CA VAL A 395 4.70 -42.11 9.06
C VAL A 395 4.55 -40.66 8.61
N ARG A 396 3.48 -40.37 7.87
CA ARG A 396 3.09 -39.03 7.44
C ARG A 396 1.70 -38.72 7.96
N VAL A 397 1.49 -37.50 8.47
CA VAL A 397 0.18 -37.02 8.91
C VAL A 397 -0.14 -35.72 8.19
N ASP A 398 -1.17 -35.74 7.34
CA ASP A 398 -1.64 -34.58 6.60
C ASP A 398 -2.91 -34.01 7.27
N PRO A 399 -2.94 -32.71 7.59
CA PRO A 399 -4.15 -32.09 8.13
C PRO A 399 -5.25 -32.05 7.07
N MET A 400 -6.48 -32.40 7.48
CA MET A 400 -7.68 -32.14 6.67
C MET A 400 -8.27 -30.81 7.16
N LEU A 401 -8.48 -29.84 6.27
CA LEU A 401 -9.06 -28.54 6.63
C LEU A 401 -10.59 -28.59 6.65
#